data_AF-A0A925FWB8-F1
#
_entry.id   AF-A0A925FWB8-F1
#
_cell.length_a   1.000
_cell.length_b   1.000
_cell.length_c   1.000
_cell.angle_alpha   90.00
_cell.angle_beta   90.00
_cell.angle_gamma   90.00
#
_symmetry.space_group_name_H-M   'P 1'
#
loop_
_entity.id
_entity.type
_entity.pdbx_description
1 polymer ?
#
loop_
_entity_poly.entity_id
_entity_poly.type
_entity_poly.pdbx_seq_one_letter_code
_entity_poly.pdbx_strand_id
1 'polypeptide(L)'
;MSIAQKMLGGMLLCTLFSGCCREAGFCPEPDTREFALKGFNKILASDEFIFVITRCSDSTKKVRAKGCATDIADLKLELKDGVMEMRYKKYRSDRHLIEFEVSSPVEVEVSFFKTPRIYRKNNKT
;
A
#
# COMPACT_ATOMS: atom_id res chain seq x y z
N MET A 1 -59.39 -36.12 -18.69
CA MET A 1 -58.05 -36.57 -18.25
C MET A 1 -57.00 -35.74 -18.97
N SER A 2 -55.94 -35.34 -18.25
CA SER A 2 -54.80 -34.47 -18.59
C SER A 2 -55.11 -32.97 -18.79
N ILE A 3 -54.97 -32.08 -17.79
CA ILE A 3 -53.76 -31.66 -17.00
C ILE A 3 -52.74 -30.96 -17.92
N ALA A 4 -52.25 -29.74 -17.73
CA ALA A 4 -52.53 -28.66 -16.79
C ALA A 4 -51.91 -27.35 -17.32
N GLN A 5 -52.41 -26.25 -16.78
CA GLN A 5 -51.96 -24.85 -16.82
C GLN A 5 -50.47 -24.61 -17.12
N LYS A 6 -50.21 -23.75 -18.11
CA LYS A 6 -48.94 -23.03 -18.24
C LYS A 6 -48.91 -21.89 -17.22
N MET A 7 -48.16 -22.12 -16.13
CA MET A 7 -47.90 -21.14 -15.08
C MET A 7 -47.02 -20.00 -15.58
N LEU A 8 -47.48 -18.80 -15.24
CA LEU A 8 -46.78 -17.53 -15.17
C LEU A 8 -45.68 -17.59 -14.09
N GLY A 9 -44.54 -16.93 -14.31
CA GLY A 9 -43.48 -16.74 -13.30
C GLY A 9 -42.13 -16.76 -14.03
N GLY A 10 -41.46 -15.64 -14.28
CA GLY A 10 -41.15 -14.59 -13.32
C GLY A 10 -39.73 -14.83 -12.84
N MET A 11 -38.84 -13.86 -13.10
CA MET A 11 -37.58 -13.67 -12.39
C MET A 11 -36.43 -14.62 -12.78
N LEU A 12 -35.46 -14.11 -13.55
CA LEU A 12 -34.13 -13.84 -12.99
C LEU A 12 -33.35 -12.93 -13.94
N LEU A 13 -33.39 -11.66 -13.58
CA LEU A 13 -32.53 -10.62 -14.12
C LEU A 13 -31.10 -10.92 -13.62
N CYS A 14 -30.28 -11.62 -14.41
CA CYS A 14 -28.85 -11.78 -14.16
C CYS A 14 -28.13 -10.46 -14.48
N THR A 15 -28.36 -9.41 -13.69
CA THR A 15 -27.50 -8.24 -13.68
C THR A 15 -26.30 -8.55 -12.80
N LEU A 16 -25.23 -8.92 -13.49
CA LEU A 16 -23.83 -8.85 -13.12
C LEU A 16 -23.54 -7.70 -12.13
N PHE A 17 -23.56 -7.99 -10.83
CA PHE A 17 -22.82 -7.23 -9.83
C PHE A 17 -21.49 -7.93 -9.56
N SER A 18 -20.76 -8.22 -10.64
CA SER A 18 -19.34 -8.53 -10.55
C SER A 18 -18.57 -7.21 -10.52
N GLY A 19 -17.93 -6.91 -9.40
CA GLY A 19 -16.82 -5.97 -9.37
C GLY A 19 -16.97 -4.77 -8.44
N CYS A 20 -17.08 -5.01 -7.13
CA CYS A 20 -16.58 -4.04 -6.16
C CYS A 20 -15.67 -4.71 -5.13
N CYS A 21 -14.79 -5.57 -5.61
CA CYS A 21 -13.50 -5.77 -4.98
C CYS A 21 -12.52 -4.97 -5.84
N ARG A 22 -12.07 -3.82 -5.35
CA ARG A 22 -10.89 -3.14 -5.90
C ARG A 22 -9.71 -4.04 -5.54
N GLU A 23 -9.58 -5.15 -6.27
CA GLU A 23 -8.38 -5.98 -6.26
C GLU A 23 -7.21 -5.04 -6.46
N ALA A 24 -6.14 -5.22 -5.68
CA ALA A 24 -4.92 -4.46 -5.88
C ALA A 24 -4.61 -4.50 -7.38
N GLY A 25 -4.69 -3.34 -8.04
CA GLY A 25 -4.71 -3.29 -9.50
C GLY A 25 -3.54 -4.08 -10.07
N PHE A 26 -3.77 -4.72 -11.22
CA PHE A 26 -2.71 -5.44 -11.90
C PHE A 26 -1.51 -4.53 -12.10
N CYS A 27 -0.38 -4.90 -11.49
CA CYS A 27 0.86 -4.17 -11.63
C CYS A 27 1.62 -4.69 -12.86
N PRO A 28 1.65 -3.95 -13.98
CA PRO A 28 2.24 -4.46 -15.22
C PRO A 28 3.76 -4.64 -15.13
N GLU A 29 4.40 -3.87 -14.23
CA GLU A 29 5.85 -3.86 -14.07
C GLU A 29 6.18 -3.71 -12.57
N PRO A 30 6.26 -4.82 -11.82
CA PRO A 30 6.64 -4.78 -10.42
C PRO A 30 8.14 -4.45 -10.29
N ASP A 31 8.47 -3.57 -9.35
CA ASP A 31 9.83 -3.13 -9.05
C ASP A 31 10.04 -3.06 -7.54
N THR A 32 11.30 -3.09 -7.13
CA THR A 32 11.74 -2.91 -5.76
C THR A 32 12.89 -1.90 -5.73
N ARG A 33 12.69 -0.79 -5.02
CA ARG A 33 13.69 0.27 -4.90
C ARG A 33 14.15 0.46 -3.47
N GLU A 34 15.46 0.43 -3.27
CA GLU A 34 16.09 0.82 -2.00
C GLU A 34 16.40 2.30 -1.96
N PHE A 35 16.23 2.90 -0.78
CA PHE A 35 16.53 4.30 -0.53
C PHE A 35 17.62 4.41 0.53
N ALA A 36 18.71 5.11 0.19
CA ALA A 36 19.81 5.37 1.10
C ALA A 36 19.51 6.55 2.04
N LEU A 37 18.44 6.44 2.83
CA LEU A 37 18.05 7.47 3.81
C LEU A 37 18.46 7.03 5.22
N LYS A 38 19.24 7.87 5.89
CA LYS A 38 19.75 7.63 7.25
C LYS A 38 19.28 8.75 8.19
N GLY A 39 19.31 8.51 9.49
CA GLY A 39 19.09 9.56 10.50
C GLY A 39 17.63 9.95 10.79
N PHE A 40 16.63 9.34 10.13
CA PHE A 40 15.23 9.62 10.46
C PHE A 40 14.75 8.82 11.68
N ASN A 41 14.00 9.42 12.59
CA ASN A 41 13.25 8.73 13.66
C ASN A 41 11.73 8.81 13.44
N LYS A 42 11.30 9.65 12.51
CA LYS A 42 9.90 9.86 12.16
C LYS A 42 9.71 9.74 10.66
N ILE A 43 8.57 9.18 10.28
CA ILE A 43 8.09 9.10 8.90
C ILE A 43 6.80 9.91 8.80
N LEU A 44 6.73 10.77 7.80
CA LEU A 44 5.55 11.56 7.48
C LEU A 44 5.06 11.21 6.07
N ALA A 45 3.94 10.51 5.98
CA ALA A 45 3.35 10.10 4.71
C ALA A 45 2.17 10.98 4.31
N SER A 46 2.29 11.65 3.16
CA SER A 46 1.23 12.52 2.62
C SER A 46 0.21 11.79 1.74
N ASP A 47 0.54 10.56 1.36
CA ASP A 47 -0.27 9.72 0.49
C ASP A 47 -0.52 8.36 1.13
N GLU A 48 -1.44 7.60 0.54
CA GLU A 48 -1.77 6.24 0.99
C GLU A 48 -0.65 5.28 0.58
N PHE A 49 -0.02 4.70 1.59
CA PHE A 49 1.02 3.69 1.45
C PHE A 49 0.78 2.55 2.45
N ILE A 50 1.35 1.39 2.16
CA ILE A 50 1.43 0.28 3.10
C ILE A 50 2.79 0.37 3.78
N PHE A 51 2.83 0.25 5.11
CA PHE A 51 4.08 0.22 5.86
C PHE A 51 4.27 -1.10 6.58
N VAL A 52 5.41 -1.73 6.34
CA VAL A 52 5.92 -2.89 7.08
C VAL A 52 7.14 -2.43 7.86
N ILE A 53 6.95 -2.20 9.16
CA ILE A 53 8.04 -1.74 10.05
C ILE A 53 8.55 -2.93 10.84
N THR A 54 9.85 -3.18 10.69
CA THR A 54 10.56 -4.28 11.34
C THR A 54 11.64 -3.72 12.25
N ARG A 55 11.66 -4.15 13.51
CA ARG A 55 12.78 -3.87 14.40
C ARG A 55 13.93 -4.83 14.09
N CYS A 56 15.13 -4.31 13.84
CA CYS A 56 16.32 -5.11 13.57
C CYS A 56 17.42 -4.84 14.61
N SER A 57 18.23 -5.84 14.94
CA SER A 57 19.38 -5.66 15.84
C SER A 57 20.55 -4.93 15.15
N ASP A 58 20.56 -4.89 13.82
CA ASP A 58 21.54 -4.15 13.03
C ASP A 58 21.37 -2.64 13.23
N SER A 59 22.49 -1.95 13.43
CA SER A 59 22.59 -0.49 13.58
C SER A 59 22.12 0.30 12.35
N THR A 60 21.93 -0.36 11.20
CA THR A 60 21.57 0.31 9.96
C THR A 60 20.06 0.39 9.72
N LYS A 61 19.59 1.61 9.44
CA LYS A 61 18.23 1.85 8.94
C LYS A 61 18.17 1.52 7.45
N LYS A 62 17.12 0.81 7.03
CA LYS A 62 16.89 0.43 5.64
C LYS A 62 15.46 0.79 5.25
N VAL A 63 15.30 1.38 4.06
CA VAL A 63 14.00 1.74 3.50
C VAL A 63 13.93 1.17 2.09
N ARG A 64 12.88 0.39 1.82
CA ARG A 64 12.65 -0.24 0.53
C ARG A 64 11.20 -0.07 0.12
N ALA A 65 10.94 0.33 -1.12
CA ALA A 65 9.60 0.36 -1.71
C ALA A 65 9.41 -0.84 -2.63
N LYS A 66 8.21 -1.43 -2.60
CA LYS A 66 7.74 -2.50 -3.48
C LYS A 66 6.42 -2.10 -4.11
N GLY A 67 6.28 -2.32 -5.41
CA GLY A 67 5.07 -2.02 -6.17
C GLY A 67 5.40 -1.69 -7.62
N CYS A 68 4.55 -0.94 -8.31
CA CYS A 68 4.77 -0.69 -9.74
C CYS A 68 5.90 0.29 -10.01
N ALA A 69 6.74 -0.02 -10.99
CA ALA A 69 7.89 0.79 -11.39
C ALA A 69 7.51 2.25 -11.67
N THR A 70 6.38 2.48 -12.34
CA THR A 70 5.88 3.84 -12.64
C THR A 70 5.45 4.61 -11.39
N ASP A 71 4.90 3.93 -10.39
CA ASP A 71 4.51 4.54 -9.12
C ASP A 71 5.74 4.77 -8.23
N ILE A 72 6.69 3.82 -8.21
CA ILE A 72 7.98 3.95 -7.51
C ILE A 72 8.83 5.09 -8.09
N ALA A 73 8.87 5.24 -9.41
CA ALA A 73 9.61 6.32 -10.07
C ALA A 73 9.07 7.71 -9.71
N ASP A 74 7.78 7.78 -9.37
CA ASP A 74 7.09 9.00 -8.99
C ASP A 74 7.15 9.30 -7.49
N LEU A 75 7.74 8.42 -6.69
CA LEU A 75 7.99 8.68 -5.27
C LEU A 75 8.98 9.84 -5.10
N LYS A 76 8.69 10.68 -4.11
CA LYS A 76 9.60 11.68 -3.58
C LYS A 76 9.77 11.42 -2.08
N LEU A 77 11.00 11.10 -1.70
CA LEU A 77 11.40 10.93 -0.30
C LEU A 77 12.42 12.01 0.03
N GLU A 78 12.15 12.80 1.06
CA GLU A 78 13.01 13.89 1.52
C GLU A 78 13.30 13.72 3.00
N LEU A 79 14.52 13.99 3.42
CA LEU A 79 14.90 13.99 4.83
C LEU A 79 15.05 15.44 5.31
N LYS A 80 14.28 15.82 6.32
CA LYS A 80 14.34 17.14 6.94
C LYS A 80 14.22 17.02 8.44
N ASP A 81 15.21 17.53 9.17
CA ASP A 81 15.20 17.61 10.64
C ASP A 81 14.87 16.27 11.35
N GLY A 82 15.38 15.15 10.81
CA GLY A 82 15.11 13.80 11.36
C GLY A 82 13.77 13.18 10.95
N VAL A 83 12.99 13.86 10.10
CA VAL A 83 11.73 13.39 9.54
C VAL A 83 11.95 12.97 8.09
N MET A 84 11.58 11.74 7.75
CA MET A 84 11.49 11.27 6.37
C MET A 84 10.08 11.58 5.84
N GLU A 85 9.99 12.58 4.96
CA GLU A 85 8.75 12.96 4.29
C GLU A 85 8.57 12.15 3.01
N MET A 86 7.38 11.60 2.82
CA MET A 86 7.06 10.69 1.72
C MET A 86 5.78 11.14 1.02
N ARG A 87 5.88 11.30 -0.31
CA ARG A 87 4.77 11.71 -1.17
C ARG A 87 5.00 11.27 -2.61
N TYR A 88 3.97 11.34 -3.44
CA TYR A 88 4.14 11.33 -4.89
C TYR A 88 4.49 12.72 -5.43
N LYS A 89 5.24 12.79 -6.53
CA LYS A 89 5.57 14.06 -7.21
C LYS A 89 4.34 14.69 -7.87
N LYS A 90 3.38 13.88 -8.30
CA LYS A 90 2.13 14.32 -8.95
C LYS A 90 0.92 13.57 -8.39
N TYR A 91 -0.25 14.18 -8.49
CA TYR A 91 -1.50 13.49 -8.17
C TYR A 91 -1.90 12.55 -9.30
N ARG A 92 -2.33 11.33 -8.96
CA ARG A 92 -2.91 10.32 -9.86
C ARG A 92 -3.91 9.47 -9.09
N SER A 93 -5.06 9.17 -9.70
CA SER A 93 -6.12 8.37 -9.08
C SER A 93 -6.02 6.88 -9.36
N ASP A 94 -5.21 6.48 -10.34
CA ASP A 94 -5.03 5.12 -10.87
C ASP A 94 -3.81 4.40 -10.27
N ARG A 95 -3.33 4.84 -9.12
CA ARG A 95 -2.11 4.30 -8.50
C ARG A 95 -2.33 2.94 -7.87
N HIS A 96 -1.27 2.15 -7.91
CA HIS A 96 -1.14 0.95 -7.09
C HIS A 96 -0.57 1.33 -5.73
N LEU A 97 -1.01 0.61 -4.68
CA LEU A 97 -0.44 0.81 -3.35
C LEU A 97 1.03 0.36 -3.36
N ILE A 98 1.90 1.25 -2.88
CA ILE A 98 3.31 0.92 -2.64
C ILE A 98 3.45 0.42 -1.20
N GLU A 99 4.14 -0.70 -1.04
CA GLU A 99 4.57 -1.21 0.26
C GLU A 99 5.97 -0.70 0.58
N PHE A 100 6.12 -0.06 1.73
CA PHE A 100 7.39 0.34 2.29
C PHE A 100 7.81 -0.62 3.40
N GLU A 101 8.93 -1.31 3.17
CA GLU A 101 9.63 -2.05 4.20
C GLU A 101 10.65 -1.13 4.87
N VAL A 102 10.45 -0.87 6.16
CA VAL A 102 11.32 -0.03 6.99
C VAL A 102 11.93 -0.90 8.07
N SER A 103 13.26 -1.02 8.06
CA SER A 103 14.01 -1.68 9.14
C SER A 103 14.75 -0.64 9.95
N SER A 104 14.66 -0.72 11.28
CA SER A 104 15.34 0.20 12.20
C SER A 104 15.68 -0.46 13.54
N PRO A 105 16.83 -0.14 14.16
CA PRO A 105 17.17 -0.60 15.51
C PRO A 105 16.38 0.11 16.61
N VAL A 106 15.91 1.32 16.31
CA VAL A 106 15.10 2.15 17.20
C VAL A 106 13.68 2.22 16.70
N GLU A 107 12.76 2.55 17.60
CA GLU A 107 11.37 2.81 17.23
C GLU A 107 11.28 3.97 16.22
N VAL A 108 10.38 3.79 15.24
CA VAL A 108 10.10 4.79 14.21
C VAL A 108 8.64 5.21 14.37
N GLU A 109 8.44 6.50 14.61
CA GLU A 109 7.11 7.09 14.61
C GLU A 109 6.63 7.24 13.16
N VAL A 110 5.38 6.88 12.88
CA VAL A 110 4.79 7.10 11.56
C VAL A 110 3.53 7.92 11.70
N SER A 111 3.51 9.06 11.01
CA SER A 111 2.38 9.99 10.94
C SER A 111 1.88 10.06 9.49
N PHE A 112 0.59 10.29 9.34
CA PHE A 112 -0.06 10.24 8.03
C PHE A 112 -1.07 11.37 7.88
N PHE A 113 -1.12 11.96 6.69
CA PHE A 113 -2.18 12.90 6.32
C PHE A 113 -3.42 12.20 5.76
N LYS A 114 -3.28 10.93 5.32
CA LYS A 114 -4.36 10.07 4.83
C LYS A 114 -4.32 8.73 5.56
N THR A 115 -5.47 8.05 5.71
CA THR A 115 -5.57 6.81 6.49
C THR A 115 -4.61 5.73 5.96
N PRO A 116 -3.67 5.24 6.77
CA PRO A 116 -2.68 4.27 6.34
C PRO A 116 -3.11 2.81 6.56
N ARG A 117 -2.37 1.89 5.95
CA ARG A 117 -2.33 0.48 6.37
C ARG A 117 -0.95 0.17 6.94
N ILE A 118 -0.88 -0.10 8.24
CA ILE A 118 0.39 -0.33 8.95
C ILE A 118 0.42 -1.76 9.49
N TYR A 119 1.51 -2.46 9.18
CA TYR A 119 1.84 -3.76 9.72
C TYR A 119 3.16 -3.65 10.51
N ARG A 120 3.11 -3.92 11.81
CA ARG A 120 4.32 -3.98 12.65
C ARG A 120 4.68 -5.42 12.91
N LYS A 121 5.92 -5.81 12.57
CA LYS A 121 6.47 -7.13 12.88
C LYS A 121 7.49 -7.01 14.00
N ASN A 122 7.23 -7.72 15.09
CA ASN A 122 8.19 -7.89 16.18
C ASN A 122 8.93 -9.21 15.96
N ASN A 123 10.22 -9.15 15.65
CA ASN A 123 11.05 -10.35 15.75
C ASN A 123 11.33 -10.57 17.24
N LYS A 124 10.68 -11.57 17.83
CA LYS A 124 11.13 -12.13 19.11
C LYS A 124 12.46 -12.83 18.83
N THR A 125 13.55 -12.25 19.34
CA THR A 125 14.81 -12.95 19.61
C THR A 125 14.60 -14.01 20.68
#